data_AF-A0A2A8HPY3-F1
#
_entry.id   AF-A0A2A8HPY3-F1
#
_cell.length_a   1.000
_cell.length_b   1.000
_cell.length_c   1.000
_cell.angle_alpha   90.00
_cell.angle_beta   90.00
_cell.angle_gamma   90.00
#
_symmetry.space_group_name_H-M   'P 1'
#
loop_
_entity.id
_entity.type
_entity.pdbx_description
1 polymer ?
#
loop_
_entity_poly.entity_id
_entity_poly.type
_entity_poly.pdbx_seq_one_letter_code
_entity_poly.pdbx_strand_id
1 'polypeptide(L)'
;MRKFIEKHMPYPMAAPETRQLRSARRRLIGALVAVAILTWLWPLAVSVSKLGAAALFAGLGAFVLVQGLFWARAKNAADDAYLFSGDGCDDDA
;
A
#
# COMPACT_ATOMS: atom_id res chain seq x y z
N MET A 1 21.03 -4.02 18.16
CA MET A 1 19.60 -4.36 18.03
C MET A 1 19.27 -5.11 16.73
N ARG A 2 19.62 -4.61 15.53
CA ARG A 2 19.38 -5.30 14.24
C ARG A 2 19.83 -6.78 14.20
N LYS A 3 21.08 -7.08 14.60
CA LYS A 3 21.64 -8.45 14.61
C LYS A 3 20.88 -9.46 15.48
N PHE A 4 20.23 -9.02 16.56
CA PHE A 4 19.46 -9.91 17.43
C PHE A 4 18.11 -10.28 16.80
N ILE A 5 17.50 -9.31 16.12
CA ILE A 5 16.24 -9.43 15.41
C ILE A 5 16.42 -10.31 14.16
N GLU A 6 17.49 -10.10 13.39
CA GLU A 6 17.83 -10.93 12.22
C GLU A 6 18.07 -12.41 12.59
N LYS A 7 18.58 -12.70 13.80
CA LYS A 7 18.88 -14.07 14.25
C LYS A 7 17.63 -14.85 14.72
N HIS A 8 16.59 -14.15 15.21
CA HIS A 8 15.42 -14.79 15.83
C HIS A 8 14.11 -14.57 15.06
N MET A 9 14.12 -13.73 14.03
CA MET A 9 13.00 -13.63 13.11
C MET A 9 13.31 -14.55 11.92
N PRO A 10 12.50 -15.59 11.65
CA PRO A 10 12.62 -16.33 10.40
C PRO A 10 12.55 -15.33 9.24
N TYR A 11 13.31 -15.59 8.16
CA TYR A 11 13.48 -14.75 6.97
C TYR A 11 12.39 -13.68 6.83
N PRO A 12 12.73 -12.38 6.78
CA PRO A 12 11.72 -11.34 6.77
C PRO A 12 10.77 -11.59 5.58
N MET A 13 9.53 -11.97 5.88
CA MET A 13 8.53 -12.42 4.91
C MET A 13 8.09 -11.31 3.92
N ALA A 14 8.70 -10.12 4.01
CA ALA A 14 8.45 -8.99 3.14
C ALA A 14 9.78 -8.37 2.73
N ALA A 15 9.97 -8.20 1.42
CA ALA A 15 11.12 -7.51 0.87
C ALA A 15 11.24 -6.10 1.46
N PRO A 16 12.47 -5.61 1.73
CA PRO A 16 12.68 -4.25 2.19
C PRO A 16 12.11 -3.24 1.17
N GLU A 17 11.09 -2.48 1.59
CA GLU A 17 10.41 -1.54 0.70
C GLU A 17 11.32 -0.40 0.25
N THR A 18 11.35 -0.15 -1.06
CA THR A 18 11.99 1.04 -1.63
C THR A 18 11.31 2.32 -1.14
N ARG A 19 12.03 3.45 -1.15
CA ARG A 19 11.48 4.76 -0.77
C ARG A 19 10.24 5.13 -1.58
N GLN A 20 10.20 4.72 -2.85
CA GLN A 20 9.07 4.96 -3.76
C GLN A 20 7.83 4.15 -3.34
N LEU A 21 7.97 2.85 -3.08
CA LEU A 21 6.89 1.99 -2.58
C LEU A 21 6.32 2.50 -1.25
N ARG A 22 7.18 2.95 -0.33
CA ARG A 22 6.76 3.51 0.96
C ARG A 22 6.01 4.85 0.81
N SER A 23 6.39 5.67 -0.17
CA SER A 23 5.68 6.91 -0.49
C SER A 23 4.28 6.61 -1.05
N ALA A 24 4.19 5.68 -2.01
CA ALA A 24 2.93 5.23 -2.59
C ALA A 24 1.98 4.64 -1.54
N ARG A 25 2.49 3.81 -0.62
CA ARG A 25 1.70 3.28 0.51
C ARG A 25 1.11 4.38 1.37
N ARG A 26 1.90 5.40 1.72
CA ARG A 26 1.43 6.54 2.52
C ARG A 26 0.35 7.35 1.80
N ARG A 27 0.48 7.56 0.48
CA ARG A 27 -0.55 8.22 -0.33
C ARG A 27 -1.86 7.41 -0.34
N LEU A 28 -1.77 6.09 -0.46
CA LEU A 28 -2.94 5.20 -0.40
C LEU A 28 -3.63 5.26 0.95
N ILE A 29 -2.87 5.17 2.04
CA ILE A 29 -3.42 5.30 3.40
C ILE A 29 -4.11 6.66 3.56
N GLY A 30 -3.47 7.75 3.13
CA GLY A 30 -4.07 9.08 3.17
C GLY A 30 -5.37 9.18 2.36
N ALA A 31 -5.41 8.59 1.17
CA ALA A 31 -6.61 8.57 0.34
C ALA A 31 -7.74 7.74 0.95
N LEU A 32 -7.43 6.58 1.56
CA LEU A 32 -8.43 5.77 2.28
C LEU A 32 -8.99 6.51 3.49
N VAL A 33 -8.14 7.22 4.24
CA VAL A 33 -8.59 8.08 5.35
C VAL A 33 -9.49 9.21 4.82
N ALA A 34 -9.13 9.84 3.71
CA ALA A 34 -9.96 10.88 3.10
C ALA A 34 -11.33 10.33 2.66
N VAL A 35 -11.37 9.14 2.05
CA VAL A 35 -12.62 8.45 1.72
C VAL A 35 -13.44 8.18 2.98
N ALA A 36 -12.83 7.64 4.04
CA ALA A 36 -13.53 7.36 5.29
C ALA A 36 -14.14 8.63 5.92
N ILE A 37 -13.39 9.74 5.93
CA ILE A 37 -13.89 11.04 6.41
C ILE A 37 -15.03 11.54 5.53
N LEU A 38 -14.90 11.44 4.20
CA LEU A 38 -15.94 11.85 3.26
C LEU A 38 -17.21 11.01 3.43
N THR A 39 -17.08 9.71 3.68
CA THR A 39 -18.21 8.81 3.99
C THR A 39 -18.87 9.18 5.31
N TRP A 40 -18.10 9.51 6.35
CA TRP A 40 -18.66 9.97 7.63
C TRP A 40 -19.43 11.28 7.44
N LEU A 41 -18.85 12.24 6.73
CA LEU A 41 -19.43 13.57 6.49
C LEU A 41 -20.37 13.61 5.28
N TRP A 42 -20.78 12.46 4.75
CA TRP A 42 -21.61 12.36 3.55
C TRP A 42 -22.89 13.23 3.59
N PRO A 43 -23.72 13.20 4.66
CA PRO A 43 -24.94 14.03 4.68
C PRO A 43 -24.63 15.53 4.59
N LEU A 44 -23.54 15.98 5.22
CA LEU A 44 -23.09 17.37 5.15
C LEU A 44 -22.57 17.70 3.75
N ALA A 45 -21.76 16.84 3.14
CA ALA A 45 -21.23 17.03 1.80
C ALA A 45 -22.34 17.14 0.74
N VAL A 46 -23.34 16.24 0.82
CA VAL A 46 -24.50 16.22 -0.09
C VAL A 46 -25.41 17.43 0.13
N SER A 47 -25.49 17.97 1.35
CA SER A 47 -26.24 19.21 1.62
C SER A 47 -25.61 20.46 0.99
N VAL A 48 -24.28 20.48 0.83
CA VAL A 48 -23.57 21.59 0.16
C VAL A 48 -23.64 21.44 -1.35
N SER A 49 -23.29 20.26 -1.88
CA SER A 49 -23.35 19.98 -3.31
C SER A 49 -23.42 18.48 -3.58
N LYS A 50 -24.59 18.02 -4.05
CA LYS A 50 -24.82 16.61 -4.41
C LYS A 50 -23.85 16.14 -5.50
N LEU A 51 -23.71 16.95 -6.55
CA LEU A 51 -22.90 16.61 -7.72
C LEU A 51 -21.40 16.69 -7.40
N GLY A 52 -20.99 17.69 -6.61
CA GLY A 52 -19.61 17.80 -6.13
C GLY A 52 -19.20 16.67 -5.21
N ALA A 53 -20.06 16.29 -4.25
CA ALA A 53 -19.81 15.17 -3.35
C ALA A 53 -19.67 13.84 -4.11
N ALA A 54 -20.55 13.58 -5.07
CA ALA A 54 -20.48 12.40 -5.91
C ALA A 54 -19.21 12.36 -6.78
N ALA A 55 -18.85 13.47 -7.42
CA ALA A 55 -17.64 13.58 -8.23
C ALA A 55 -16.36 13.39 -7.39
N LEU A 56 -16.30 13.99 -6.19
CA LEU A 56 -15.18 13.81 -5.26
C LEU A 56 -15.04 12.35 -4.81
N PHE A 57 -16.15 11.71 -4.46
CA PHE A 57 -16.14 10.32 -4.04
C PHE A 57 -15.69 9.39 -5.17
N ALA A 58 -16.21 9.59 -6.38
CA ALA A 58 -15.80 8.85 -7.57
C ALA A 58 -14.31 9.06 -7.91
N GLY A 59 -13.83 10.30 -7.85
CA GLY A 59 -12.43 10.64 -8.10
C GLY A 59 -11.47 10.01 -7.09
N LEU A 60 -11.80 10.08 -5.79
CA LEU A 60 -11.03 9.42 -4.74
C LEU A 60 -11.04 7.89 -4.91
N GLY A 61 -12.20 7.31 -5.23
CA GLY A 61 -12.32 5.87 -5.51
C GLY A 61 -11.44 5.44 -6.68
N ALA A 62 -11.49 6.17 -7.80
CA ALA A 62 -10.65 5.90 -8.96
C ALA A 62 -9.15 6.03 -8.62
N PHE A 63 -8.77 7.06 -7.87
CA PHE A 63 -7.40 7.23 -7.40
C PHE A 63 -6.93 6.05 -6.55
N VAL A 64 -7.72 5.62 -5.55
CA VAL A 64 -7.39 4.48 -4.68
C VAL A 64 -7.23 3.20 -5.49
N LEU A 65 -8.14 2.95 -6.45
CA LEU A 65 -8.07 1.76 -7.30
C LEU A 65 -6.81 1.75 -8.18
N VAL A 66 -6.56 2.83 -8.92
CA VAL A 66 -5.41 2.94 -9.82
C VAL A 66 -4.12 2.87 -9.03
N GLN A 67 -3.95 3.73 -8.03
CA GLN A 67 -2.73 3.78 -7.22
C GLN A 67 -2.53 2.48 -6.42
N GLY A 68 -3.62 1.83 -6.00
CA GLY A 68 -3.63 0.58 -5.26
C GLY A 68 -3.13 -0.58 -6.12
N LEU A 69 -3.64 -0.69 -7.35
CA LEU A 69 -3.21 -1.71 -8.31
C LEU A 69 -1.73 -1.56 -8.67
N PHE A 70 -1.28 -0.32 -8.95
CA PHE A 70 0.14 -0.07 -9.23
C PHE A 70 1.04 -0.41 -8.05
N TRP A 71 0.64 -0.02 -6.84
CA TRP A 71 1.39 -0.35 -5.63
C TRP A 71 1.44 -1.86 -5.37
N ALA A 72 0.31 -2.57 -5.50
CA ALA A 72 0.22 -4.01 -5.29
C ALA A 72 1.09 -4.79 -6.28
N ARG A 73 1.07 -4.42 -7.57
CA ARG A 73 1.95 -5.03 -8.58
C ARG A 73 3.42 -4.80 -8.28
N ALA A 74 3.80 -3.58 -7.97
CA ALA A 74 5.19 -3.25 -7.64
C ALA A 74 5.65 -3.92 -6.34
N LYS A 75 4.74 -4.10 -5.37
CA LYS A 75 5.03 -4.81 -4.12
C LYS A 75 5.22 -6.30 -4.36
N ASN A 76 4.32 -6.95 -5.10
CA ASN A 76 4.45 -8.37 -5.45
C ASN A 76 5.75 -8.64 -6.23
N ALA A 77 6.09 -7.81 -7.22
CA ALA A 77 7.35 -7.97 -7.96
C ALA A 77 8.60 -7.84 -7.06
N ALA A 78 8.55 -6.96 -6.05
CA ALA A 78 9.64 -6.82 -5.09
C ALA A 78 9.72 -8.01 -4.11
N ASP A 79 8.57 -8.55 -3.72
CA ASP A 79 8.51 -9.74 -2.84
C ASP A 79 8.95 -11.00 -3.59
N ASP A 80 8.51 -11.21 -4.84
CA ASP A 80 8.97 -12.31 -5.70
C ASP A 80 10.49 -12.24 -5.90
N ALA A 81 11.03 -11.08 -6.26
CA ALA A 81 12.48 -10.91 -6.42
C ALA A 81 13.26 -11.21 -5.13
N TYR A 82 12.69 -10.89 -3.97
CA TYR A 82 13.31 -11.18 -2.68
C TYR A 82 13.28 -12.67 -2.34
N LEU A 83 12.15 -13.34 -2.57
CA LEU A 83 11.99 -14.78 -2.36
C LEU A 83 12.95 -15.58 -3.25
N PHE A 84 12.99 -15.28 -4.56
CA PHE A 84 13.88 -15.96 -5.51
C PHE A 84 15.35 -15.52 -5.40
N SER A 85 15.65 -14.41 -4.73
CA SER A 85 17.04 -14.06 -4.37
C SER A 85 17.56 -14.83 -3.14
N GLY A 86 16.66 -15.46 -2.37
CA GLY A 86 16.96 -16.28 -1.20
C GLY A 86 17.27 -17.75 -1.51
N ASP A 87 16.80 -18.27 -2.65
CA ASP A 87 17.04 -19.65 -3.15
C ASP A 87 18.48 -19.84 -3.70
N GLY A 88 19.47 -19.24 -3.03
CA GLY A 88 20.87 -19.25 -3.46
C GLY A 88 21.86 -19.88 -2.48
N CYS A 89 21.41 -20.49 -1.37
CA CYS A 89 22.36 -21.13 -0.44
C CYS A 89 21.69 -22.12 0.54
N ASP A 90 20.97 -23.11 0.05
CA ASP A 90 20.73 -24.38 0.76
C ASP A 90 20.70 -25.52 -0.28
N ASP A 91 21.78 -25.61 -1.08
CA ASP A 91 22.16 -26.85 -1.76
C ASP A 91 23.47 -27.31 -1.14
N ASP A 92 23.36 -28.10 -0.09
CA ASP A 92 24.11 -29.34 0.17
C ASP A 92 25.39 -29.55 -0.71
N ALA A 93 26.55 -29.15 -0.18
CA ALA A 93 27.86 -29.68 -0.59
C ALA A 93 28.83 -29.73 0.61
#